data_AF-A0A1G6E9Z2-F1
#
_entry.id   AF-A0A1G6E9Z2-F1
#
_cell.length_a   1.000
_cell.length_b   1.000
_cell.length_c   1.000
_cell.angle_alpha   90.00
_cell.angle_beta   90.00
_cell.angle_gamma   90.00
#
_symmetry.space_group_name_H-M   'P 1'
#
loop_
_entity.id
_entity.type
_entity.pdbx_description
1 polymer ?
#
loop_
_entity_poly.entity_id
_entity_poly.type
_entity_poly.pdbx_seq_one_letter_code
_entity_poly.pdbx_strand_id
1 'polypeptide(L)'
;MECIYRIGYSRDNVETFNIFDHFHFLEGCAKAAKEKEITKEQFAERLKSELLYYYWYKYEWEILISCLLSRDDEKSRKVDVREQIMINFDHFLDYVWNNRSELIKQYNAKKREMNKLIR
;
A
#
# COMPACT_ATOMS: atom_id res chain seq x y z
N MET A 1 -5.20 -8.36 -4.63
CA MET A 1 -5.58 -6.98 -4.99
C MET A 1 -4.31 -6.27 -5.43
N GLU A 2 -4.09 -6.18 -6.74
CA GLU A 2 -3.01 -5.37 -7.33
C GLU A 2 -3.67 -4.04 -7.73
N CYS A 3 -3.50 -3.00 -6.93
CA CYS A 3 -4.36 -1.81 -7.06
C CYS A 3 -3.63 -0.48 -7.07
N ILE A 4 -2.31 -0.49 -7.19
CA ILE A 4 -1.53 0.74 -7.18
C ILE A 4 -0.52 0.69 -8.30
N TYR A 5 -0.33 1.84 -8.94
CA TYR A 5 0.68 1.99 -9.95
C TYR A 5 1.98 2.47 -9.31
N ARG A 6 3.12 1.99 -9.83
CA ARG A 6 4.45 2.55 -9.58
C ARG A 6 5.21 2.71 -10.89
N ILE A 7 6.24 3.55 -10.90
CA ILE A 7 7.19 3.59 -12.01
C ILE A 7 8.17 2.42 -11.84
N GLY A 8 8.28 1.57 -12.85
CA GLY A 8 9.23 0.45 -12.87
C GLY A 8 10.68 0.92 -12.90
N TYR A 9 11.62 0.02 -12.60
CA TYR A 9 13.06 0.36 -12.51
C TYR A 9 13.64 0.91 -13.83
N SER A 10 13.05 0.54 -14.97
CA SER A 10 13.40 1.03 -16.30
C SER A 10 12.91 2.45 -16.59
N ARG A 11 12.18 3.11 -15.66
CA ARG A 11 11.61 4.48 -15.73
C ARG A 11 10.63 4.76 -16.88
N ASP A 12 10.49 3.83 -17.83
CA ASP A 12 9.64 3.99 -19.00
C ASP A 12 8.32 3.20 -18.92
N ASN A 13 8.14 2.38 -17.87
CA ASN A 13 6.96 1.54 -17.71
C ASN A 13 6.23 1.81 -16.39
N VAL A 14 4.92 1.98 -16.47
CA VAL A 14 4.03 1.99 -15.32
C VAL A 14 3.64 0.54 -15.00
N GLU A 15 3.99 0.09 -13.80
CA GLU A 15 3.74 -1.28 -13.33
C GLU A 15 2.66 -1.29 -12.25
N THR A 16 1.88 -2.36 -12.18
CA THR A 16 1.03 -2.63 -11.02
C THR A 16 1.89 -3.15 -9.86
N PHE A 17 1.61 -2.67 -8.66
CA PHE A 17 2.31 -3.03 -7.44
C PHE A 17 1.31 -3.40 -6.36
N ASN A 18 1.59 -4.50 -5.67
CA ASN A 18 0.83 -4.91 -4.51
C ASN A 18 1.51 -4.42 -3.23
N ILE A 19 0.89 -3.48 -2.51
CA ILE A 19 1.44 -2.92 -1.27
C ILE A 19 1.65 -3.95 -0.16
N PHE A 20 0.91 -5.06 -0.19
CA PHE A 20 1.05 -6.14 0.77
C PHE A 20 2.31 -6.99 0.53
N ASP A 21 3.04 -6.78 -0.57
CA ASP A 21 4.32 -7.43 -0.77
C ASP A 21 5.42 -6.88 0.12
N HIS A 22 5.29 -5.62 0.55
CA HIS A 22 6.19 -5.02 1.52
C HIS A 22 5.98 -5.67 2.90
N PHE A 23 6.97 -6.47 3.32
CA PHE A 23 6.86 -7.33 4.50
C PHE A 23 6.47 -6.57 5.77
N HIS A 24 7.12 -5.44 6.06
CA HIS A 24 6.85 -4.69 7.28
C HIS A 24 5.51 -3.96 7.26
N PHE A 25 5.03 -3.58 6.07
CA PHE A 25 3.70 -3.00 5.92
C PHE A 25 2.62 -4.06 6.16
N LEU A 26 2.78 -5.24 5.54
CA LEU A 26 1.91 -6.37 5.78
C LEU A 26 1.94 -6.80 7.26
N GLU A 27 3.10 -6.73 7.91
CA GLU A 27 3.22 -6.98 9.35
C GLU A 27 2.38 -6.00 10.18
N GLY A 28 2.48 -4.69 9.93
CA GLY A 28 1.68 -3.67 10.62
C GLY A 28 0.18 -3.93 10.44
N CYS A 29 -0.26 -4.18 9.20
CA CYS A 29 -1.64 -4.53 8.89
C CYS A 29 -2.10 -5.81 9.60
N ALA A 30 -1.27 -6.86 9.61
CA ALA A 30 -1.60 -8.14 10.25
C ALA A 30 -1.61 -8.03 11.78
N LYS A 31 -0.77 -7.17 12.37
CA LYS A 31 -0.79 -6.86 13.81
C LYS A 31 -2.10 -6.16 14.17
N ALA A 32 -2.47 -5.12 13.44
CA ALA A 32 -3.74 -4.43 13.63
C ALA A 32 -4.95 -5.38 13.43
N ALA A 33 -4.87 -6.30 12.47
CA ALA A 33 -5.93 -7.27 12.19
C ALA A 33 -6.08 -8.37 13.27
N LYS A 34 -5.06 -8.61 14.10
CA LYS A 34 -5.08 -9.59 15.19
C LYS A 34 -5.71 -9.04 16.47
N GLU A 35 -5.88 -7.73 16.58
CA GLU A 35 -6.47 -7.11 17.75
C GLU A 35 -7.94 -7.50 17.88
N LYS A 36 -8.31 -8.10 19.02
CA LYS A 36 -9.63 -8.73 19.22
C LYS A 36 -10.77 -7.72 19.35
N GLU A 37 -10.50 -6.53 19.87
CA GLU A 37 -11.51 -5.53 20.24
C GLU A 37 -11.30 -4.19 19.50
N ILE A 38 -10.80 -4.25 18.28
CA ILE A 38 -10.57 -3.04 17.48
C ILE A 38 -11.85 -2.64 16.74
N THR A 39 -12.24 -1.36 16.84
CA THR A 39 -13.32 -0.84 16.00
C THR A 39 -12.83 -0.60 14.57
N LYS A 40 -13.75 -0.49 13.60
CA LYS A 40 -13.38 -0.26 12.21
C LYS A 40 -12.70 1.10 12.02
N GLU A 41 -13.10 2.09 12.81
CA GLU A 41 -12.53 3.44 12.83
C GLU A 41 -11.11 3.42 13.41
N GLN A 42 -10.88 2.72 14.53
CA GLN A 42 -9.55 2.56 15.10
C GLN A 42 -8.61 1.79 14.15
N PHE A 43 -9.14 0.78 13.45
CA PHE A 43 -8.41 0.06 12.43
C PHE A 43 -8.06 0.94 11.23
N ALA A 44 -8.99 1.80 10.79
CA ALA A 44 -8.75 2.77 9.74
C ALA A 44 -7.61 3.73 10.09
N GLU A 45 -7.59 4.27 11.31
CA GLU A 45 -6.51 5.17 11.75
C GLU A 45 -5.15 4.46 11.85
N ARG A 46 -5.13 3.20 12.29
CA ARG A 46 -3.92 2.36 12.20
C ARG A 46 -3.44 2.23 10.75
N LEU A 47 -4.33 1.85 9.83
CA LEU A 47 -3.98 1.68 8.42
C LEU A 47 -3.46 2.96 7.79
N LYS A 48 -4.10 4.11 8.05
CA LYS A 48 -3.62 5.41 7.58
C LYS A 48 -2.22 5.73 8.11
N SER A 49 -1.94 5.38 9.36
CA SER A 49 -0.63 5.58 9.98
C SER A 49 0.45 4.70 9.34
N GLU A 50 0.13 3.43 9.08
CA GLU A 50 1.03 2.49 8.38
C GLU A 50 1.28 2.93 6.92
N LEU A 51 0.23 3.37 6.21
CA LEU A 51 0.36 3.93 4.86
C LEU A 51 1.22 5.19 4.83
N LEU A 52 1.05 6.07 5.82
CA LEU A 52 1.89 7.25 5.97
C LEU A 52 3.34 6.84 6.20
N TYR A 53 3.61 5.90 7.10
CA TYR A 53 4.97 5.51 7.45
C TYR A 53 5.74 4.87 6.28
N TYR A 54 5.10 3.97 5.53
CA TYR A 54 5.79 3.21 4.47
C TYR A 54 5.73 3.87 3.10
N TYR A 55 4.71 4.68 2.81
CA TYR A 55 4.39 5.09 1.44
C TYR A 55 4.21 6.59 1.23
N TRP A 56 4.36 7.41 2.28
CA TRP A 56 4.30 8.86 2.12
C TRP A 56 5.60 9.42 1.54
N TYR A 57 5.47 10.18 0.44
CA TYR A 57 6.51 11.03 -0.12
C TYR A 57 7.86 10.34 -0.37
N LYS A 58 7.86 9.05 -0.69
CA LYS A 58 9.06 8.32 -1.07
C LYS A 58 9.23 8.41 -2.59
N TYR A 59 10.34 9.01 -3.02
CA TYR A 59 10.66 9.28 -4.44
C TYR A 59 10.57 8.04 -5.35
N GLU A 60 10.93 6.86 -4.83
CA GLU A 60 10.85 5.57 -5.54
C GLU A 60 9.41 5.16 -5.92
N TRP A 61 8.41 5.86 -5.40
CA TRP A 61 6.99 5.51 -5.50
C TRP A 61 6.13 6.69 -5.98
N GLU A 62 6.74 7.77 -6.45
CA GLU A 62 6.04 8.91 -7.02
C GLU A 62 5.72 8.66 -8.49
N ILE A 63 4.45 8.83 -8.87
CA ILE A 63 4.02 8.90 -10.26
C ILE A 63 3.75 10.35 -10.62
N LEU A 64 4.23 10.77 -11.79
CA LEU A 64 3.83 12.03 -12.38
C LEU A 64 2.55 11.84 -13.19
N ILE A 65 1.45 12.40 -12.72
CA ILE A 65 0.19 12.46 -13.47
C ILE A 65 0.16 13.77 -14.23
N SER A 66 0.19 13.70 -15.57
CA SER A 66 -0.01 14.85 -16.45
C SER A 66 -1.30 14.71 -17.24
N CYS A 67 -1.89 15.84 -17.62
CA CYS A 67 -3.08 15.83 -18.47
C CYS A 67 -2.67 15.76 -19.94
N LEU A 68 -3.21 14.77 -20.65
CA LEU A 68 -2.92 14.50 -22.07
C LEU A 68 -3.19 15.71 -23.00
N LEU A 69 -4.14 16.58 -22.63
CA LEU A 69 -4.57 17.71 -23.47
C LEU A 69 -3.79 19.01 -23.18
N SER A 70 -3.10 19.09 -22.05
CA SER A 70 -2.23 20.23 -21.74
C SER A 70 -0.80 19.89 -22.12
N ARG A 71 -0.24 20.61 -23.09
CA ARG A 71 1.16 20.50 -23.48
C ARG A 71 2.14 21.07 -22.44
N ASP A 72 1.62 21.68 -21.39
CA ASP A 72 2.41 22.27 -20.31
C ASP A 72 2.62 21.27 -19.18
N ASP A 73 3.90 20.96 -18.93
CA ASP A 73 4.35 20.19 -17.76
C ASP A 73 3.98 20.88 -16.44
N GLU A 74 3.63 22.17 -16.45
CA GLU A 74 3.17 22.92 -15.26
C GLU A 74 1.91 22.36 -14.62
N LYS A 75 1.07 21.60 -15.36
CA LYS A 75 -0.14 20.97 -14.81
C LYS A 75 0.07 19.54 -14.33
N SER A 76 1.31 19.05 -14.40
CA SER A 76 1.64 17.73 -13.89
C SER A 76 1.68 17.74 -12.35
N ARG A 77 1.13 16.69 -11.74
CA ARG A 77 1.09 16.51 -10.29
C ARG A 77 1.77 15.19 -9.94
N LYS A 78 2.67 15.24 -8.97
CA LYS A 78 3.21 14.03 -8.34
C LYS A 78 2.16 13.44 -7.41
N VAL A 79 1.96 12.14 -7.52
CA VAL A 79 1.06 11.37 -6.66
C VAL A 79 1.83 10.18 -6.11
N ASP A 80 1.89 10.08 -4.79
CA ASP A 80 2.49 8.93 -4.11
C ASP A 80 1.51 7.76 -3.93
N VAL A 81 2.03 6.61 -3.48
CA VAL A 81 1.22 5.39 -3.23
C VAL A 81 0.12 5.65 -2.21
N ARG A 82 0.40 6.42 -1.15
CA ARG A 82 -0.61 6.75 -0.13
C ARG A 82 -1.74 7.57 -0.76
N GLU A 83 -1.43 8.60 -1.52
CA GLU A 83 -2.42 9.45 -2.19
C GLU A 83 -3.31 8.64 -3.13
N GLN A 84 -2.76 7.70 -3.89
CA GLN A 84 -3.53 6.79 -4.74
C GLN A 84 -4.57 6.00 -3.94
N ILE A 85 -4.20 5.49 -2.75
CA ILE A 85 -5.12 4.74 -1.87
C ILE A 85 -6.14 5.68 -1.25
N MET A 86 -5.72 6.86 -0.80
CA MET A 86 -6.57 7.80 -0.10
C MET A 86 -7.76 8.27 -0.94
N ILE A 87 -7.66 8.25 -2.27
CA ILE A 87 -8.77 8.54 -3.19
C ILE A 87 -9.95 7.58 -2.98
N ASN A 88 -9.68 6.30 -2.73
CA ASN A 88 -10.69 5.25 -2.54
C ASN A 88 -10.48 4.52 -1.21
N PHE A 89 -10.17 5.28 -0.16
CA PHE A 89 -9.77 4.69 1.13
C PHE A 89 -10.88 3.82 1.74
N ASP A 90 -12.14 4.19 1.59
CA ASP A 90 -13.26 3.43 2.18
C ASP A 90 -13.37 2.03 1.56
N HIS A 91 -13.22 1.91 0.24
CA HIS A 91 -13.17 0.62 -0.45
C HIS A 91 -11.95 -0.20 -0.05
N PHE A 92 -10.80 0.46 0.11
CA PHE A 92 -9.59 -0.19 0.61
C PHE A 92 -9.79 -0.71 2.03
N LEU A 93 -10.34 0.11 2.93
CA LEU A 93 -10.64 -0.24 4.31
C LEU A 93 -11.58 -1.44 4.38
N ASP A 94 -12.66 -1.44 3.59
CA ASP A 94 -13.60 -2.55 3.50
C ASP A 94 -12.93 -3.84 3.05
N TYR A 95 -12.10 -3.77 2.00
CA TYR A 95 -11.34 -4.91 1.52
C TYR A 95 -10.45 -5.48 2.63
N VAL A 96 -9.63 -4.65 3.28
CA VAL A 96 -8.70 -5.10 4.31
C VAL A 96 -9.44 -5.66 5.52
N TRP A 97 -10.51 -4.99 5.95
CA TRP A 97 -11.36 -5.40 7.07
C TRP A 97 -12.02 -6.76 6.85
N ASN A 98 -12.59 -6.97 5.66
CA ASN A 98 -13.26 -8.22 5.31
C ASN A 98 -12.28 -9.37 5.07
N ASN A 99 -11.02 -9.08 4.74
CA ASN A 99 -9.98 -10.07 4.43
C ASN A 99 -8.89 -10.23 5.51
N ARG A 100 -9.14 -9.81 6.75
CA ARG A 100 -8.17 -9.87 7.87
C ARG A 100 -7.56 -11.26 8.09
N SER A 101 -8.38 -12.30 8.06
CA SER A 101 -7.91 -13.68 8.26
C SER A 101 -6.90 -14.07 7.19
N GLU A 102 -7.11 -13.63 5.95
CA GLU A 102 -6.22 -13.90 4.82
C GLU A 102 -4.91 -13.10 4.92
N LEU A 103 -4.98 -11.82 5.31
CA LEU A 103 -3.79 -11.01 5.57
C LEU A 103 -2.88 -11.64 6.64
N ILE A 104 -3.48 -12.17 7.71
CA ILE A 104 -2.74 -12.85 8.76
C ILE A 104 -2.06 -14.12 8.22
N LYS A 105 -2.73 -14.91 7.35
CA LYS A 105 -2.13 -16.09 6.71
C LYS A 105 -0.96 -15.69 5.82
N GLN A 106 -1.13 -14.68 4.96
CA GLN A 106 -0.08 -14.17 4.08
C GLN A 106 1.15 -13.71 4.86
N TYR A 107 0.94 -12.95 5.95
CA TYR A 107 2.03 -12.52 6.84
C TYR A 107 2.78 -13.73 7.42
N ASN A 108 2.06 -14.71 7.95
CA ASN A 108 2.67 -15.89 8.54
C ASN A 108 3.44 -16.73 7.51
N ALA A 109 2.96 -16.80 6.26
CA ALA A 109 3.64 -17.47 5.16
C ALA A 109 4.95 -16.75 4.80
N LYS A 110 4.91 -15.44 4.51
CA LYS A 110 6.11 -14.64 4.20
C LYS A 110 7.13 -14.66 5.35
N LYS A 111 6.65 -14.62 6.61
CA LYS A 111 7.53 -14.72 7.79
C LYS A 111 8.26 -16.06 7.86
N ARG A 112 7.58 -17.17 7.53
CA ARG A 112 8.22 -18.50 7.49
C ARG A 112 9.27 -18.58 6.39
N GLU A 113 9.00 -18.02 5.22
CA GLU A 113 9.95 -17.97 4.10
C GLU A 113 11.19 -17.15 4.45
N MET A 114 11.01 -15.94 4.98
CA MET A 114 12.11 -15.08 5.40
C MET A 114 12.99 -15.75 6.47
N ASN A 115 12.39 -16.47 7.43
CA ASN A 115 13.13 -17.21 8.44
C ASN A 115 13.93 -18.40 7.87
N LYS A 116 13.61 -18.90 6.68
CA LYS A 116 14.40 -19.94 5.99
C LYS A 116 15.61 -19.36 5.28
N LEU A 117 15.54 -18.10 4.81
CA LEU A 117 16.63 -17.41 4.11
C LEU A 117 17.77 -16.98 5.03
N ILE A 118 17.51 -16.87 6.34
CA ILE A 118 18.47 -16.45 7.37
C ILE A 118 19.21 -17.66 7.99
N ARG A 119 18.81 -18.88 7.63
CA ARG A 119 19.46 -20.13 8.05
C ARG A 119 20.34 -20.67 6.94
#